data_AF-A0AAU4AJA2-F1
#
_entry.id   AF-A0AAU4AJA2-F1
#
_cell.length_a   1.000
_cell.length_b   1.000
_cell.length_c   1.000
_cell.angle_alpha   90.00
_cell.angle_beta   90.00
_cell.angle_gamma   90.00
#
_symmetry.space_group_name_H-M   'P 1'
#
loop_
_entity.id
_entity.type
_entity.pdbx_description
1 polymer ?
#
loop_
_entity_poly.entity_id
_entity_poly.type
_entity_poly.pdbx_seq_one_letter_code
_entity_poly.pdbx_strand_id
1 'polypeptide(L)'
;MSSQVDQDGSSGGRYRREDVARAAGVKVRNLRYYQERGLLPPPRREGRIAWYSDDHLTRLRLISDLLGRGYTVNGIAELLAAWEQGGGISQLLGLEREMTRNWEQEEPVSMSRAELRELFGPTASAEDTRRAAELGYVTITGDLVTHRSARLLDVTLTLVRAGVPLGEVLDAGGFVQTQAAAVADRFVALFRTHVIGAEGLEQLSATRLRQITEAVAALRPLAGEVVAAEFARAMARRVDAEVSELLRTEP
;
A
#
# COMPACT_ATOMS: atom_id res chain seq x y z
N MET A 1 14.79 19.57 37.77
CA MET A 1 15.08 18.11 37.71
C MET A 1 13.96 17.49 36.89
N SER A 2 13.84 17.80 35.60
CA SER A 2 14.73 17.33 34.51
C SER A 2 14.91 15.83 34.58
N SER A 3 14.06 15.09 33.88
CA SER A 3 14.49 14.33 32.70
C SER A 3 13.27 14.01 31.83
N GLN A 4 13.48 14.20 30.54
CA GLN A 4 12.54 14.28 29.44
C GLN A 4 13.09 13.35 28.34
N VAL A 5 12.18 12.70 27.59
CA VAL A 5 12.40 12.00 26.29
C VAL A 5 13.11 10.64 26.46
N ASP A 6 12.54 9.52 25.98
CA ASP A 6 12.49 9.16 24.55
C ASP A 6 11.08 8.77 24.04
N GLN A 7 10.52 9.64 23.21
CA GLN A 7 9.73 9.23 22.04
C GLN A 7 10.71 9.14 20.87
N ASP A 8 10.97 7.92 20.37
CA ASP A 8 11.60 7.63 19.07
C ASP A 8 11.52 6.11 18.83
N GLY A 9 11.07 5.53 17.72
CA GLY A 9 10.53 6.02 16.47
C GLY A 9 9.94 4.85 15.66
N SER A 10 9.13 5.16 14.64
CA SER A 10 8.70 4.27 13.54
C SER A 10 8.30 2.84 13.91
N SER A 11 7.00 2.55 13.98
CA SER A 11 6.40 1.21 13.98
C SER A 11 6.69 0.43 12.67
N GLY A 12 7.94 0.03 12.49
CA GLY A 12 8.38 -0.95 11.49
C GLY A 12 8.15 -2.37 12.00
N GLY A 13 7.59 -3.24 11.16
CA GLY A 13 7.33 -4.64 11.47
C GLY A 13 8.60 -5.37 11.92
N ARG A 14 8.53 -6.02 13.09
CA ARG A 14 9.57 -6.94 13.56
C ARG A 14 9.14 -8.37 13.23
N TYR A 15 9.91 -9.06 12.41
CA TYR A 15 9.64 -10.42 11.97
C TYR A 15 10.58 -11.40 12.67
N ARG A 16 10.06 -12.57 13.04
CA ARG A 16 10.91 -13.72 13.37
C ARG A 16 11.38 -14.38 12.07
N ARG A 17 12.39 -15.24 12.20
CA ARG A 17 13.06 -15.91 11.08
C ARG A 17 12.09 -16.60 10.10
N GLU A 18 11.06 -17.26 10.61
CA GLU A 18 10.07 -17.96 9.76
C GLU A 18 9.10 -17.00 9.10
N ASP A 19 8.70 -15.94 9.81
CA ASP A 19 7.75 -14.95 9.30
C ASP A 19 8.35 -14.10 8.20
N VAL A 20 9.61 -13.67 8.34
CA VAL A 20 10.29 -12.91 7.29
C VAL A 20 10.51 -13.75 6.03
N ALA A 21 10.85 -15.04 6.20
CA ALA A 21 11.03 -15.96 5.08
C ALA A 21 9.71 -16.14 4.31
N ARG A 22 8.61 -16.36 5.04
CA ARG A 22 7.26 -16.50 4.47
C ARG A 22 6.82 -15.21 3.77
N ALA A 23 6.99 -14.07 4.41
CA ALA A 23 6.62 -12.76 3.85
C ALA A 23 7.43 -12.38 2.60
N ALA A 24 8.67 -12.87 2.50
CA ALA A 24 9.54 -12.67 1.35
C ALA A 24 9.39 -13.75 0.27
N GLY A 25 8.63 -14.82 0.50
CA GLY A 25 8.51 -15.93 -0.44
C GLY A 25 9.78 -16.78 -0.58
N VAL A 26 10.70 -16.75 0.39
CA VAL A 26 11.97 -17.49 0.35
C VAL A 26 12.00 -18.63 1.37
N LYS A 27 12.82 -19.65 1.12
CA LYS A 27 13.03 -20.74 2.10
C LYS A 27 13.85 -20.23 3.28
N VAL A 28 13.51 -20.62 4.51
CA VAL A 28 14.24 -20.23 5.74
C VAL A 28 15.75 -20.50 5.65
N ARG A 29 16.15 -21.60 5.01
CA ARG A 29 17.57 -21.95 4.79
C ARG A 29 18.33 -20.91 3.96
N ASN A 30 17.64 -20.21 3.06
CA ASN A 30 18.25 -19.20 2.21
C ASN A 30 18.63 -17.95 3.00
N LEU A 31 17.96 -17.65 4.12
CA LEU A 31 18.30 -16.48 4.95
C LEU A 31 19.74 -16.54 5.45
N ARG A 32 20.15 -17.69 5.99
CA ARG A 32 21.51 -17.90 6.48
C ARG A 32 22.51 -17.87 5.33
N TYR A 33 22.17 -18.50 4.20
CA TYR A 33 23.00 -18.48 3.01
C TYR A 33 23.22 -17.05 2.46
N TYR A 34 22.19 -16.22 2.44
CA TYR A 34 22.30 -14.81 2.03
C TYR A 34 23.12 -13.99 3.04
N GLN A 35 22.98 -14.23 4.35
CA GLN A 35 23.82 -13.59 5.36
C GLN A 35 25.31 -13.95 5.18
N GLU A 36 25.61 -15.23 5.00
CA GLU A 36 26.98 -15.73 4.79
C GLU A 36 27.62 -15.15 3.51
N ARG A 37 26.81 -14.79 2.52
CA ARG A 37 27.24 -14.16 1.26
C ARG A 37 27.22 -12.63 1.30
N GLY A 38 26.96 -12.02 2.45
CA GLY A 38 26.87 -10.55 2.58
C GLY A 38 25.66 -9.91 1.90
N LEU A 39 24.72 -10.72 1.41
CA LEU A 39 23.50 -10.26 0.74
C LEU A 39 22.45 -9.75 1.70
N LEU A 40 22.50 -10.17 2.97
CA LEU A 40 21.54 -9.78 3.99
C LEU A 40 22.31 -9.37 5.25
N PRO A 41 22.08 -8.16 5.80
CA PRO A 41 22.71 -7.76 7.05
C PRO A 41 22.33 -8.71 8.19
N PRO A 42 23.16 -8.81 9.23
CA PRO A 42 22.84 -9.63 10.39
C PRO A 42 21.59 -9.09 11.10
N PRO A 43 20.66 -9.96 11.52
CA PRO A 43 19.46 -9.54 12.24
C PRO A 43 19.81 -9.04 13.64
N ARG A 44 18.95 -8.16 14.19
CA ARG A 44 19.12 -7.72 15.57
C ARG A 44 18.85 -8.89 16.51
N ARG A 45 19.78 -9.18 17.41
CA ARG A 45 19.63 -10.26 18.40
C ARG A 45 19.16 -9.68 19.73
N GLU A 46 18.07 -10.23 20.25
CA GLU A 46 17.62 -10.02 21.63
C GLU A 46 17.59 -11.37 22.34
N GLY A 47 18.58 -11.59 23.19
CA GLY A 47 18.82 -12.90 23.80
C GLY A 47 19.07 -13.98 22.76
N ARG A 48 18.21 -15.01 22.73
CA ARG A 48 18.29 -16.14 21.76
C ARG A 48 17.46 -15.91 20.49
N ILE A 49 16.73 -14.79 20.39
CA ILE A 49 15.81 -14.53 19.28
C ILE A 49 16.47 -13.56 18.30
N ALA A 50 16.41 -13.91 17.01
CA ALA A 50 16.84 -13.06 15.90
C ALA A 50 15.62 -12.33 15.32
N TRP A 51 15.65 -11.00 15.37
CA TRP A 51 14.63 -10.11 14.83
C TRP A 51 15.07 -9.52 13.49
N TYR A 52 14.20 -9.67 12.50
CA TYR A 52 14.35 -9.10 11.18
C TYR A 52 13.44 -7.88 11.08
N SER A 53 13.97 -6.78 10.56
CA SER A 53 13.18 -5.58 10.25
C SER A 53 12.56 -5.68 8.86
N ASP A 54 11.68 -4.75 8.55
CA ASP A 54 11.17 -4.56 7.18
C ASP A 54 12.29 -4.39 6.14
N ASP A 55 13.41 -3.77 6.50
CA ASP A 55 14.57 -3.64 5.61
C ASP A 55 15.11 -5.00 5.16
N HIS A 56 15.06 -6.01 6.04
CA HIS A 56 15.42 -7.37 5.66
C HIS A 56 14.39 -7.94 4.67
N LEU A 57 13.10 -7.69 4.89
CA LEU A 57 12.03 -8.16 4.01
C LEU A 57 12.15 -7.56 2.61
N THR A 58 12.29 -6.24 2.49
CA THR A 58 12.46 -5.55 1.20
C THR A 58 13.70 -6.07 0.47
N ARG A 59 14.82 -6.22 1.19
CA ARG A 59 16.06 -6.75 0.61
C ARG A 59 15.91 -8.18 0.11
N LEU A 60 15.18 -9.03 0.83
CA LEU A 60 14.90 -10.41 0.40
C LEU A 60 14.02 -10.45 -0.86
N ARG A 61 13.05 -9.54 -0.99
CA ARG A 61 12.23 -9.41 -2.21
C ARG A 61 13.07 -8.98 -3.40
N LEU A 62 13.93 -7.97 -3.24
CA LEU A 62 14.87 -7.55 -4.28
C LEU A 62 15.79 -8.71 -4.73
N ILE A 63 16.35 -9.47 -3.78
CA ILE A 63 17.18 -10.64 -4.09
C ILE A 63 16.36 -11.66 -4.89
N SER A 64 15.12 -11.93 -4.48
CA SER A 64 14.23 -12.86 -5.18
C SER A 64 13.96 -12.44 -6.62
N ASP A 65 13.65 -11.16 -6.84
CA ASP A 65 13.40 -10.60 -8.16
C ASP A 65 14.62 -10.68 -9.08
N LEU A 66 15.80 -10.33 -8.57
CA LEU A 66 17.04 -10.40 -9.34
C LEU A 66 17.42 -11.84 -9.68
N LEU A 67 17.25 -12.78 -8.76
CA LEU A 67 17.43 -14.21 -9.04
C LEU A 67 16.43 -14.69 -10.11
N GLY A 68 15.17 -14.24 -10.04
CA GLY A 68 14.14 -14.55 -11.05
C GLY A 68 14.49 -14.03 -12.45
N ARG A 69 15.29 -12.97 -12.55
CA ARG A 69 15.81 -12.40 -13.81
C ARG A 69 17.11 -13.07 -14.29
N GLY A 70 17.60 -14.10 -13.61
CA GLY A 70 18.77 -14.88 -14.01
C GLY A 70 20.11 -14.38 -13.46
N TYR A 71 20.12 -13.42 -12.54
CA TYR A 71 21.35 -13.02 -11.85
C TYR A 71 21.84 -14.13 -10.91
N THR A 72 23.16 -14.23 -10.74
CA THR A 72 23.73 -15.17 -9.76
C THR A 72 23.81 -14.54 -8.38
N VAL A 73 23.77 -15.36 -7.33
CA VAL A 73 23.90 -14.94 -5.94
C VAL A 73 25.17 -14.08 -5.72
N ASN A 74 26.28 -14.47 -6.33
CA ASN A 74 27.55 -13.73 -6.22
C ASN A 74 27.48 -12.40 -6.98
N GLY A 75 26.92 -12.38 -8.19
CA GLY A 75 26.74 -11.13 -8.94
C GLY A 75 25.81 -10.15 -8.23
N ILE A 76 24.76 -10.65 -7.57
CA ILE A 76 23.91 -9.82 -6.71
C ILE A 76 24.74 -9.31 -5.53
N ALA A 77 25.53 -10.15 -4.86
CA ALA A 77 26.33 -9.72 -3.70
C ALA A 77 27.33 -8.61 -4.06
N GLU A 78 28.00 -8.72 -5.20
CA GLU A 78 28.90 -7.70 -5.73
C GLU A 78 28.15 -6.40 -6.07
N LEU A 79 26.98 -6.50 -6.70
CA LEU A 79 26.12 -5.35 -7.01
C LEU A 79 25.66 -4.62 -5.73
N LEU A 80 25.16 -5.37 -4.73
CA LEU A 80 24.73 -4.77 -3.46
C LEU A 80 25.92 -4.15 -2.71
N ALA A 81 27.09 -4.80 -2.71
CA ALA A 81 28.29 -4.28 -2.06
C ALA A 81 28.80 -3.00 -2.73
N ALA A 82 28.81 -2.94 -4.07
CA ALA A 82 29.15 -1.74 -4.83
C ALA A 82 28.17 -0.58 -4.52
N TRP A 83 26.89 -0.89 -4.35
CA TRP A 83 25.86 0.11 -3.99
C TRP A 83 25.87 0.54 -2.53
N GLU A 84 26.29 -0.33 -1.60
CA GLU A 84 26.49 0.03 -0.18
C GLU A 84 27.68 0.97 0.01
N GLN A 85 28.76 0.78 -0.76
CA GLN A 85 29.89 1.71 -0.77
C GLN A 85 29.50 3.09 -1.35
N GLY A 86 28.47 3.16 -2.19
CA GLY A 86 27.85 4.40 -2.69
C GLY A 86 26.69 4.92 -1.83
N GLY A 87 26.30 4.22 -0.76
CA GLY A 87 25.21 4.58 0.15
C GLY A 87 23.79 4.43 -0.41
N GLY A 88 23.60 3.93 -1.63
CA GLY A 88 22.33 4.03 -2.36
C GLY A 88 21.26 3.00 -1.98
N ILE A 89 21.63 1.78 -1.59
CA ILE A 89 20.64 0.68 -1.52
C ILE A 89 19.69 0.75 -0.32
N SER A 90 20.18 1.04 0.88
CA SER A 90 19.29 1.21 2.04
C SER A 90 18.33 2.40 1.87
N GLN A 91 18.72 3.38 1.05
CA GLN A 91 17.92 4.55 0.72
C GLN A 91 16.97 4.31 -0.45
N LEU A 92 17.36 3.50 -1.43
CA LEU A 92 16.48 3.04 -2.52
C LEU A 92 15.41 2.08 -1.98
N LEU A 93 15.79 1.15 -1.09
CA LEU A 93 14.85 0.30 -0.37
C LEU A 93 14.01 1.12 0.62
N GLY A 94 14.59 2.17 1.22
CA GLY A 94 13.86 3.17 2.00
C GLY A 94 12.85 3.95 1.17
N LEU A 95 13.21 4.32 -0.06
CA LEU A 95 12.36 4.98 -1.03
C LEU A 95 11.24 4.06 -1.51
N GLU A 96 11.52 2.81 -1.87
CA GLU A 96 10.50 1.82 -2.22
C GLU A 96 9.48 1.64 -1.08
N ARG A 97 9.97 1.53 0.16
CA ARG A 97 9.11 1.48 1.35
C ARG A 97 8.30 2.75 1.52
N GLU A 98 8.88 3.93 1.43
CA GLU A 98 8.13 5.18 1.59
C GLU A 98 7.14 5.38 0.44
N MET A 99 7.49 5.02 -0.80
CA MET A 99 6.58 5.10 -1.95
C MET A 99 5.39 4.15 -1.83
N THR A 100 5.52 3.03 -1.09
CA THR A 100 4.46 2.04 -0.91
C THR A 100 3.73 2.13 0.42
N ARG A 101 4.37 2.67 1.48
CA ARG A 101 3.76 2.87 2.80
C ARG A 101 2.86 4.10 2.82
N ASN A 102 1.80 4.03 3.62
CA ASN A 102 0.90 5.13 3.96
C ASN A 102 0.01 5.72 2.85
N TRP A 103 -0.09 5.11 1.67
CA TRP A 103 -1.23 5.43 0.77
C TRP A 103 -2.54 4.84 1.29
N GLU A 104 -2.46 3.71 1.99
CA GLU A 104 -3.60 3.01 2.56
C GLU A 104 -3.39 2.85 4.07
N GLN A 105 -3.76 3.86 4.84
CA GLN A 105 -4.00 3.69 6.29
C GLN A 105 -5.46 3.26 6.45
N GLU A 106 -5.78 2.06 6.00
CA GLU A 106 -7.11 1.49 6.14
C GLU A 106 -7.05 0.42 7.24
N GLU A 107 -7.97 0.50 8.20
CA GLU A 107 -8.11 -0.51 9.25
C GLU A 107 -8.92 -1.68 8.70
N PRO A 108 -8.31 -2.86 8.47
CA PRO A 108 -9.04 -4.01 7.97
C PRO A 108 -9.96 -4.52 9.07
N VAL A 109 -11.19 -4.88 8.70
CA VAL A 109 -12.17 -5.43 9.63
C VAL A 109 -12.57 -6.82 9.18
N SER A 110 -12.42 -7.78 10.07
CA SER A 110 -12.77 -9.18 9.82
C SER A 110 -14.10 -9.52 10.50
N MET A 111 -14.95 -10.23 9.78
CA MET A 111 -16.25 -10.72 10.25
C MET A 111 -16.52 -12.11 9.69
N SER A 112 -17.31 -12.91 10.40
CA SER A 112 -17.81 -14.19 9.91
C SER A 112 -18.81 -13.98 8.76
N ARG A 113 -19.04 -15.03 7.97
CA ARG A 113 -20.11 -14.99 6.95
C ARG A 113 -21.49 -14.81 7.57
N ALA A 114 -21.69 -15.22 8.82
CA ALA A 114 -22.94 -15.02 9.55
C ALA A 114 -23.16 -13.54 9.89
N GLU A 115 -22.15 -12.88 10.46
CA GLU A 115 -22.19 -11.44 10.75
C GLU A 115 -22.35 -10.62 9.46
N LEU A 116 -21.68 -11.00 8.37
CA LEU A 116 -21.85 -10.31 7.08
C LEU A 116 -23.32 -10.36 6.60
N ARG A 117 -23.99 -11.52 6.74
CA ARG A 117 -25.41 -11.66 6.40
C ARG A 117 -26.32 -10.87 7.33
N GLU A 118 -25.96 -10.73 8.59
CA GLU A 118 -26.71 -9.89 9.54
C GLU A 118 -26.60 -8.41 9.17
N LEU A 119 -25.41 -7.95 8.78
CA LEU A 119 -25.14 -6.56 8.42
C LEU A 119 -25.83 -6.12 7.14
N PHE A 120 -25.81 -6.96 6.11
CA PHE A 120 -26.33 -6.64 4.77
C PHE A 120 -27.68 -7.29 4.46
N GLY A 121 -28.18 -8.16 5.33
CA GLY A 121 -29.41 -8.91 5.11
C GLY A 121 -29.34 -9.81 3.86
N PRO A 122 -30.48 -10.08 3.20
CA PRO A 122 -30.52 -10.90 1.98
C PRO A 122 -29.78 -10.27 0.79
N THR A 123 -29.39 -8.99 0.88
CA THR A 123 -28.64 -8.24 -0.14
C THR A 123 -27.17 -8.64 -0.24
N ALA A 124 -26.59 -9.31 0.77
CA ALA A 124 -25.25 -9.91 0.65
C ALA A 124 -25.34 -11.28 -0.04
N SER A 125 -25.71 -11.26 -1.32
CA SER A 125 -25.74 -12.48 -2.11
C SER A 125 -24.33 -13.08 -2.28
N ALA A 126 -24.27 -14.36 -2.66
CA ALA A 126 -22.99 -14.98 -3.02
C ALA A 126 -22.33 -14.31 -4.24
N GLU A 127 -23.13 -13.64 -5.08
CA GLU A 127 -22.66 -12.88 -6.23
C GLU A 127 -22.02 -11.55 -5.81
N ASP A 128 -22.69 -10.77 -4.96
CA ASP A 128 -22.14 -9.49 -4.46
C ASP A 128 -20.86 -9.71 -3.66
N THR A 129 -20.81 -10.78 -2.86
CA THR A 129 -19.61 -11.15 -2.10
C THR A 129 -18.45 -11.50 -3.04
N ARG A 130 -18.73 -12.22 -4.14
CA ARG A 130 -17.71 -12.54 -5.16
C ARG A 130 -17.23 -11.29 -5.86
N ARG A 131 -18.15 -10.41 -6.26
CA ARG A 131 -17.85 -9.15 -6.93
C ARG A 131 -17.04 -8.20 -6.06
N ALA A 132 -17.39 -8.10 -4.77
CA ALA A 132 -16.60 -7.36 -3.78
C ALA A 132 -15.17 -7.93 -3.63
N ALA A 133 -15.00 -9.25 -3.75
CA ALA A 133 -13.69 -9.89 -3.74
C ALA A 133 -12.89 -9.62 -5.04
N GLU A 134 -13.54 -9.63 -6.19
CA GLU A 134 -12.95 -9.29 -7.49
C GLU A 134 -12.47 -7.82 -7.53
N LEU A 135 -13.23 -6.91 -6.93
CA LEU A 135 -12.86 -5.50 -6.72
C LEU A 135 -11.84 -5.31 -5.59
N GLY A 136 -11.44 -6.38 -4.90
CA GLY A 136 -10.47 -6.37 -3.82
C GLY A 136 -10.93 -5.70 -2.53
N TYR A 137 -12.23 -5.44 -2.35
CA TYR A 137 -12.77 -4.88 -1.10
C TYR A 137 -12.77 -5.90 0.03
N VAL A 138 -12.98 -7.17 -0.29
CA VAL A 138 -12.97 -8.26 0.69
C VAL A 138 -12.00 -9.37 0.31
N THR A 139 -11.46 -10.04 1.32
CA THR A 139 -10.74 -11.30 1.19
C THR A 139 -11.46 -12.37 2.00
N ILE A 140 -11.54 -13.59 1.48
CA ILE A 140 -12.29 -14.68 2.12
C ILE A 140 -11.31 -15.80 2.46
N THR A 141 -11.16 -16.06 3.76
CA THR A 141 -10.33 -17.15 4.28
C THR A 141 -11.21 -18.09 5.11
N GLY A 142 -11.66 -19.18 4.48
CA GLY A 142 -12.63 -20.10 5.10
C GLY A 142 -13.96 -19.39 5.37
N ASP A 143 -14.32 -19.30 6.66
CA ASP A 143 -15.52 -18.61 7.13
C ASP A 143 -15.31 -17.13 7.48
N LEU A 144 -14.05 -16.66 7.47
CA LEU A 144 -13.71 -15.27 7.77
C LEU A 144 -13.70 -14.43 6.49
N VAL A 145 -14.47 -13.35 6.49
CA VAL A 145 -14.48 -12.31 5.47
C VAL A 145 -13.77 -11.09 6.04
N THR A 146 -12.69 -10.65 5.41
CA THR A 146 -11.95 -9.45 5.84
C THR A 146 -12.15 -8.35 4.82
N HIS A 147 -12.84 -7.28 5.22
CA HIS A 147 -12.97 -6.05 4.44
C HIS A 147 -11.70 -5.21 4.61
N ARG A 148 -11.19 -4.65 3.53
CA ARG A 148 -9.92 -3.89 3.53
C ARG A 148 -9.96 -2.58 4.31
N SER A 149 -11.15 -2.05 4.57
CA SER A 149 -11.37 -0.73 5.17
C SER A 149 -12.66 -0.70 5.98
N ALA A 150 -12.56 -0.46 7.29
CA ALA A 150 -13.73 -0.25 8.15
C ALA A 150 -14.56 0.96 7.70
N ARG A 151 -13.91 2.06 7.33
CA ARG A 151 -14.57 3.29 6.87
C ARG A 151 -15.40 3.06 5.59
N LEU A 152 -14.86 2.36 4.59
CA LEU A 152 -15.59 2.06 3.36
C LEU A 152 -16.74 1.09 3.62
N LEU A 153 -16.58 0.16 4.56
CA LEU A 153 -17.67 -0.72 4.98
C LEU A 153 -18.83 0.09 5.58
N ASP A 154 -18.54 1.04 6.48
CA ASP A 154 -19.55 1.91 7.09
C ASP A 154 -20.31 2.76 6.06
N VAL A 155 -19.60 3.31 5.06
CA VAL A 155 -20.22 4.04 3.94
C VAL A 155 -21.13 3.12 3.14
N THR A 156 -20.67 1.91 2.83
CA THR A 156 -21.45 0.91 2.08
C THR A 156 -22.73 0.55 2.84
N LEU A 157 -22.63 0.28 4.15
CA LEU A 157 -23.79 -0.02 5.00
C LEU A 157 -24.76 1.16 5.06
N THR A 158 -24.26 2.39 5.11
CA THR A 158 -25.10 3.59 5.13
C THR A 158 -25.91 3.72 3.85
N LEU A 159 -25.28 3.51 2.68
CA LEU A 159 -25.95 3.57 1.37
C LEU A 159 -26.99 2.45 1.23
N VAL A 160 -26.65 1.22 1.63
CA VAL A 160 -27.57 0.08 1.57
C VAL A 160 -28.78 0.28 2.48
N ARG A 161 -28.56 0.82 3.70
CA ARG A 161 -29.65 1.17 4.63
C ARG A 161 -30.53 2.31 4.12
N ALA A 162 -29.99 3.19 3.28
CA ALA A 162 -30.76 4.23 2.58
C ALA A 162 -31.55 3.67 1.37
N GLY A 163 -31.44 2.37 1.06
CA GLY A 163 -32.18 1.70 -0.01
C GLY A 163 -31.41 1.54 -1.31
N VAL A 164 -30.13 1.92 -1.37
CA VAL A 164 -29.30 1.71 -2.57
C VAL A 164 -28.91 0.22 -2.66
N PRO A 165 -29.19 -0.49 -3.76
CA PRO A 165 -28.81 -1.90 -3.89
C PRO A 165 -27.29 -2.10 -3.78
N LEU A 166 -26.86 -3.16 -3.08
CA LEU A 166 -25.42 -3.44 -2.88
C LEU A 166 -24.66 -3.56 -4.21
N GLY A 167 -25.25 -4.19 -5.22
CA GLY A 167 -24.66 -4.29 -6.56
C GLY A 167 -24.36 -2.92 -7.19
N GLU A 168 -25.27 -1.95 -7.05
CA GLU A 168 -25.08 -0.57 -7.55
C GLU A 168 -23.95 0.16 -6.80
N VAL A 169 -23.84 -0.08 -5.48
CA VAL A 169 -22.74 0.46 -4.67
C VAL A 169 -21.40 -0.12 -5.13
N LEU A 170 -21.34 -1.43 -5.41
CA LEU A 170 -20.14 -2.08 -5.93
C LEU A 170 -19.78 -1.60 -7.34
N ASP A 171 -20.76 -1.35 -8.20
CA ASP A 171 -20.58 -0.81 -9.55
C ASP A 171 -20.00 0.61 -9.51
N ALA A 172 -20.58 1.47 -8.67
CA ALA A 172 -20.03 2.80 -8.40
C ALA A 172 -18.60 2.71 -7.82
N GLY A 173 -18.35 1.77 -6.91
CA GLY A 173 -17.03 1.50 -6.35
C GLY A 173 -15.98 1.15 -7.41
N GLY A 174 -16.30 0.21 -8.30
CA GLY A 174 -15.42 -0.19 -9.41
C GLY A 174 -15.16 0.94 -10.42
N PHE A 175 -16.19 1.75 -10.71
CA PHE A 175 -16.02 2.96 -11.51
C PHE A 175 -15.06 3.95 -10.84
N VAL A 176 -15.25 4.24 -9.55
CA VAL A 176 -14.36 5.13 -8.78
C VAL A 176 -12.94 4.60 -8.74
N GLN A 177 -12.73 3.29 -8.52
CA GLN A 177 -11.39 2.67 -8.57
C GLN A 177 -10.70 2.91 -9.92
N THR A 178 -11.42 2.74 -11.01
CA THR A 178 -10.90 2.96 -12.37
C THR A 178 -10.49 4.42 -12.59
N GLN A 179 -11.34 5.37 -12.17
CA GLN A 179 -11.03 6.80 -12.31
C GLN A 179 -9.87 7.21 -11.38
N ALA A 180 -9.83 6.69 -10.16
CA ALA A 180 -8.75 6.95 -9.21
C ALA A 180 -7.40 6.44 -9.75
N ALA A 181 -7.36 5.26 -10.37
CA ALA A 181 -6.16 4.73 -11.01
C ALA A 181 -5.67 5.65 -12.15
N ALA A 182 -6.57 6.10 -13.02
CA ALA A 182 -6.23 7.03 -14.10
C ALA A 182 -5.69 8.38 -13.59
N VAL A 183 -6.22 8.87 -12.46
CA VAL A 183 -5.72 10.07 -11.79
C VAL A 183 -4.34 9.81 -11.18
N ALA A 184 -4.16 8.68 -10.49
CA ALA A 184 -2.89 8.27 -9.90
C ALA A 184 -1.79 8.18 -10.97
N ASP A 185 -2.07 7.57 -12.13
CA ASP A 185 -1.13 7.48 -13.26
C ASP A 185 -0.62 8.86 -13.70
N ARG A 186 -1.48 9.88 -13.71
CA ARG A 186 -1.08 11.26 -14.03
C ARG A 186 -0.18 11.87 -12.97
N PHE A 187 -0.51 11.68 -11.69
CA PHE A 187 0.34 12.17 -10.60
C PHE A 187 1.71 11.46 -10.59
N VAL A 188 1.74 10.14 -10.81
CA VAL A 188 2.96 9.35 -10.91
C VAL A 188 3.80 9.79 -12.12
N ALA A 189 3.18 10.08 -13.26
CA ALA A 189 3.89 10.60 -14.43
C ALA A 189 4.53 11.97 -14.15
N LEU A 190 3.82 12.89 -13.49
CA LEU A 190 4.38 14.19 -13.07
C LEU A 190 5.55 14.00 -12.10
N PHE A 191 5.39 13.12 -11.11
CA PHE A 191 6.45 12.81 -10.17
C PHE A 191 7.70 12.24 -10.86
N ARG A 192 7.52 11.27 -11.76
CA ARG A 192 8.63 10.69 -12.54
C ARG A 192 9.36 11.75 -13.34
N THR A 193 8.64 12.64 -14.01
CA THR A 193 9.23 13.71 -14.83
C THR A 193 9.97 14.74 -13.99
N HIS A 194 9.37 15.21 -12.89
CA HIS A 194 9.86 16.39 -12.16
C HIS A 194 10.69 16.09 -10.92
N VAL A 195 10.54 14.90 -10.32
CA VAL A 195 11.25 14.52 -9.09
C VAL A 195 12.37 13.53 -9.37
N ILE A 196 12.09 12.46 -10.12
CA ILE A 196 13.10 11.45 -10.49
C ILE A 196 13.99 11.98 -11.62
N GLY A 197 13.41 12.52 -12.69
CA GLY A 197 14.14 12.97 -13.88
C GLY A 197 14.43 11.83 -14.87
N ALA A 198 15.04 12.19 -16.01
CA ALA A 198 15.24 11.27 -17.14
C ALA A 198 16.27 10.15 -16.88
N GLU A 199 17.21 10.38 -15.96
CA GLU A 199 18.33 9.47 -15.66
C GLU A 199 17.91 8.26 -14.81
N GLY A 200 16.68 8.25 -14.28
CA GLY A 200 16.16 7.16 -13.46
C GLY A 200 16.82 7.07 -12.08
N LEU A 201 16.60 5.97 -11.36
CA LEU A 201 17.13 5.77 -10.00
C LEU A 201 18.55 5.15 -9.99
N GLU A 202 19.02 4.65 -11.12
CA GLU A 202 20.23 3.80 -11.22
C GLU A 202 21.55 4.55 -11.03
N GLN A 203 21.56 5.87 -11.22
CA GLN A 203 22.76 6.72 -11.10
C GLN A 203 22.65 7.77 -9.98
N LEU A 204 21.62 7.70 -9.14
CA LEU A 204 21.37 8.73 -8.14
C LEU A 204 22.25 8.57 -6.91
N SER A 205 22.84 9.69 -6.49
CA SER A 205 23.58 9.75 -5.22
C SER A 205 22.65 9.52 -4.02
N ALA A 206 23.23 9.08 -2.92
CA ALA A 206 22.55 8.89 -1.64
C ALA A 206 21.73 10.12 -1.19
N THR A 207 22.28 11.32 -1.39
CA THR A 207 21.61 12.59 -1.05
C THR A 207 20.39 12.84 -1.93
N ARG A 208 20.46 12.52 -3.22
CA ARG A 208 19.34 12.69 -4.14
C ARG A 208 18.21 11.72 -3.84
N LEU A 209 18.52 10.47 -3.50
CA LEU A 209 17.51 9.48 -3.07
C LEU A 209 16.75 9.96 -1.83
N ARG A 210 17.42 10.54 -0.83
CA ARG A 210 16.74 11.13 0.34
C ARG A 210 15.81 12.28 -0.03
N GLN A 211 16.25 13.19 -0.91
CA GLN A 211 15.41 14.30 -1.39
C GLN A 211 14.15 13.79 -2.11
N ILE A 212 14.28 12.73 -2.92
CA ILE A 212 13.14 12.10 -3.60
C ILE A 212 12.18 11.52 -2.56
N THR A 213 12.69 10.79 -1.56
CA THR A 213 11.86 10.23 -0.48
C THR A 213 11.10 11.31 0.29
N GLU A 214 11.77 12.41 0.66
CA GLU A 214 11.15 13.55 1.34
C GLU A 214 10.08 14.22 0.46
N ALA A 215 10.36 14.38 -0.83
CA ALA A 215 9.39 14.91 -1.79
C ALA A 215 8.15 14.00 -1.93
N VAL A 216 8.32 12.68 -1.99
CA VAL A 216 7.19 11.72 -1.99
C VAL A 216 6.34 11.90 -0.74
N ALA A 217 6.98 11.91 0.43
CA ALA A 217 6.29 12.02 1.71
C ALA A 217 5.50 13.34 1.82
N ALA A 218 6.05 14.45 1.32
CA ALA A 218 5.39 15.75 1.31
C ALA A 218 4.26 15.86 0.27
N LEU A 219 4.41 15.25 -0.90
CA LEU A 219 3.42 15.33 -1.99
C LEU A 219 2.21 14.41 -1.78
N ARG A 220 2.37 13.30 -1.05
CA ARG A 220 1.31 12.31 -0.80
C ARG A 220 0.00 12.93 -0.26
N PRO A 221 -0.02 13.68 0.86
CA PRO A 221 -1.28 14.25 1.38
C PRO A 221 -1.89 15.28 0.42
N LEU A 222 -1.06 16.06 -0.27
CA LEU A 222 -1.51 17.09 -1.21
C LEU A 222 -2.27 16.51 -2.40
N ALA A 223 -1.84 15.35 -2.92
CA ALA A 223 -2.55 14.68 -4.00
C ALA A 223 -3.98 14.28 -3.59
N GLY A 224 -4.16 13.77 -2.36
CA GLY A 224 -5.46 13.43 -1.80
C GLY A 224 -6.37 14.66 -1.64
N GLU A 225 -5.82 15.76 -1.11
CA GLU A 225 -6.55 17.02 -0.96
C GLU A 225 -7.02 17.59 -2.30
N VAL A 226 -6.15 17.57 -3.33
CA VAL A 226 -6.51 18.03 -4.68
C VAL A 226 -7.66 17.18 -5.24
N VAL A 227 -7.57 15.85 -5.15
CA VAL A 227 -8.64 14.97 -5.65
C VAL A 227 -9.95 15.22 -4.91
N ALA A 228 -9.92 15.34 -3.58
CA ALA A 228 -11.12 15.60 -2.79
C ALA A 228 -11.76 16.95 -3.13
N ALA A 229 -10.96 18.03 -3.25
CA ALA A 229 -11.44 19.35 -3.61
C ALA A 229 -12.03 19.39 -5.03
N GLU A 230 -11.35 18.75 -5.99
CA GLU A 230 -11.81 18.64 -7.37
C GLU A 230 -13.11 17.84 -7.48
N PHE A 231 -13.22 16.75 -6.73
CA PHE A 231 -14.44 15.96 -6.64
C PHE A 231 -15.60 16.76 -6.04
N ALA A 232 -15.38 17.44 -4.90
CA ALA A 232 -16.40 18.27 -4.27
C ALA A 232 -16.91 19.37 -5.21
N ARG A 233 -15.99 20.02 -5.93
CA ARG A 233 -16.33 21.04 -6.92
C ARG A 233 -17.10 20.47 -8.11
N ALA A 234 -16.73 19.29 -8.59
CA ALA A 234 -17.46 18.61 -9.67
C ALA A 234 -18.87 18.20 -9.23
N MET A 235 -19.02 17.69 -8.01
CA MET A 235 -20.32 17.34 -7.42
C MET A 235 -21.22 18.55 -7.26
N ALA A 236 -20.72 19.66 -6.69
CA ALA A 236 -21.50 20.89 -6.52
C ALA A 236 -22.11 21.37 -7.84
N ARG A 237 -21.33 21.36 -8.93
CA ARG A 237 -21.81 21.75 -10.26
C ARG A 237 -22.86 20.80 -10.84
N ARG A 238 -22.71 19.50 -10.62
CA ARG A 238 -23.66 18.49 -11.12
C ARG A 238 -24.97 18.53 -10.36
N VAL A 239 -24.91 18.64 -9.02
CA VAL A 239 -26.10 18.76 -8.18
C VAL A 239 -26.87 20.03 -8.51
N ASP A 240 -26.18 21.17 -8.69
CA ASP A 240 -26.81 22.43 -9.08
C ASP A 240 -27.53 22.34 -10.43
N ALA A 241 -26.91 21.67 -11.42
CA ALA A 241 -27.52 21.42 -12.71
C ALA A 241 -28.78 20.53 -12.61
N GLU A 242 -28.70 19.42 -11.88
CA GLU A 242 -29.83 18.49 -11.67
C GLU A 242 -31.00 19.15 -10.93
N VAL A 243 -30.72 19.88 -9.85
CA VAL A 243 -31.76 20.63 -9.12
C VAL A 243 -32.41 21.67 -10.03
N SER A 244 -31.62 22.38 -10.85
CA SER A 244 -32.15 23.34 -11.81
C SER A 244 -33.03 22.69 -12.88
N GLU A 245 -32.74 21.46 -13.31
CA GLU A 245 -33.58 20.73 -14.26
C GLU A 245 -34.87 20.25 -13.61
N LEU A 246 -34.81 19.69 -12.40
CA LEU A 246 -36.00 19.25 -11.66
C LEU A 246 -36.98 20.41 -11.41
N LEU A 247 -36.47 21.57 -10.99
CA LEU A 247 -37.29 22.78 -10.76
C LEU A 247 -37.89 23.36 -12.05
N ARG A 248 -37.33 23.07 -13.24
CA ARG A 248 -37.92 23.45 -14.53
C ARG A 248 -39.01 22.49 -15.01
N THR A 249 -39.06 21.30 -14.44
CA THR A 249 -39.94 20.21 -14.89
C THR A 249 -41.22 20.10 -14.05
N GLU A 250 -41.36 20.92 -13.01
CA GLU A 250 -42.62 21.06 -12.25
C GLU A 250 -43.60 22.02 -12.97
N PRO A 251 -44.82 21.57 -13.34
CA PRO A 251 -45.84 22.39 -14.00
C PRO A 251 -46.62 23.32 -13.05
#